data_AF-A0A9Y2IQ24-F1
#
_entry.id   AF-A0A9Y2IQ24-F1
#
_cell.length_a   1.000
_cell.length_b   1.000
_cell.length_c   1.000
_cell.angle_alpha   90.00
_cell.angle_beta   90.00
_cell.angle_gamma   90.00
#
_symmetry.space_group_name_H-M   'P 1'
#
loop_
_entity.id
_entity.type
_entity.pdbx_description
1 polymer ?
#
loop_
_entity_poly.entity_id
_entity_poly.type
_entity_poly.pdbx_seq_one_letter_code
_entity_poly.pdbx_strand_id
1 'polypeptide(L)'
;MTLTSNAAESSATAAGLERELVGRATELVPMIREHAAESSANRAVVPQVMKALEDAELFKLFVPKRFGGHGVGMRTTMEVLSEIGRGDGSTAWAASLLNVCTWFATTFSLQAQHDVFGENPNAKVSGIFTPGSKAERVDGGYLLSGRWPYSSGSFAADWAALGIALSVEPGQDPRALALVPKEAWTIDPTWYVAGMQGSGSDTIVVEDHFVPDHRIQPFADMQQARYLTPYQAEEQNSNMAFIAVAALVLISPQLGLARHALEITRKKLGGKPVAYTVYREARNSPAHQLGVAKAATNINLAHLLARAAADEIDAWAADRRLPDIETRARIRNDTGVVAELVNSGIDSLMTANGAGSFADVNVLNRIWRDAAIGARHAYVTPEVGKEVYGRVLLGTEDALTMDI
;
A
#
# COMPACT_ATOMS: atom_id res chain seq x y z
N MET A 1 -4.41 17.59 -35.45
CA MET A 1 -5.14 16.31 -35.58
C MET A 1 -4.31 15.09 -35.13
N THR A 2 -2.98 15.18 -35.11
CA THR A 2 -2.06 14.10 -34.70
C THR A 2 -1.86 13.95 -33.17
N LEU A 3 -1.92 15.03 -32.39
CA LEU A 3 -1.76 14.98 -30.93
C LEU A 3 -2.93 14.28 -30.22
N THR A 4 -4.16 14.48 -30.70
CA THR A 4 -5.37 13.83 -30.17
C THR A 4 -5.45 12.33 -30.49
N SER A 5 -4.81 11.89 -31.58
CA SER A 5 -4.75 10.48 -31.99
C SER A 5 -3.82 9.68 -31.06
N ASN A 6 -2.61 10.19 -30.79
CA ASN A 6 -1.64 9.51 -29.92
C ASN A 6 -2.09 9.46 -28.46
N ALA A 7 -2.77 10.49 -27.95
CA ALA A 7 -3.30 10.49 -26.58
C ALA A 7 -4.43 9.47 -26.41
N ALA A 8 -5.31 9.33 -27.42
CA ALA A 8 -6.39 8.36 -27.39
C ALA A 8 -5.89 6.90 -27.51
N GLU A 9 -4.89 6.65 -28.36
CA GLU A 9 -4.24 5.33 -28.47
C GLU A 9 -3.46 4.97 -27.19
N SER A 10 -2.70 5.90 -26.62
CA SER A 10 -2.00 5.72 -25.34
C SER A 10 -2.98 5.40 -24.21
N SER A 11 -4.08 6.15 -24.09
CA SER A 11 -5.14 5.90 -23.10
C SER A 11 -5.81 4.54 -23.28
N ALA A 12 -6.09 4.12 -24.53
CA ALA A 12 -6.69 2.82 -24.81
C ALA A 12 -5.76 1.65 -24.46
N THR A 13 -4.44 1.81 -24.69
CA THR A 13 -3.44 0.80 -24.31
C THR A 13 -3.25 0.70 -22.79
N ALA A 14 -3.22 1.84 -22.08
CA ALA A 14 -3.14 1.87 -20.62
C ALA A 14 -4.38 1.22 -19.97
N ALA A 15 -5.58 1.54 -20.45
CA ALA A 15 -6.81 0.91 -19.98
C ALA A 15 -6.88 -0.60 -20.32
N GLY A 16 -6.25 -1.02 -21.42
CA GLY A 16 -6.09 -2.43 -21.78
C GLY A 16 -5.21 -3.19 -20.78
N LEU A 17 -4.03 -2.63 -20.48
CA LEU A 17 -3.09 -3.21 -19.52
C LEU A 17 -3.66 -3.24 -18.10
N GLU A 18 -4.38 -2.19 -17.67
CA GLU A 18 -5.07 -2.19 -16.38
C GLU A 18 -6.05 -3.36 -16.26
N ARG A 19 -6.91 -3.56 -17.27
CA ARG A 19 -7.87 -4.66 -17.27
C ARG A 19 -7.18 -6.02 -17.24
N GLU A 20 -6.06 -6.17 -17.94
CA GLU A 20 -5.28 -7.41 -17.94
C GLU A 20 -4.72 -7.70 -16.54
N LEU A 21 -4.03 -6.75 -15.92
CA LEU A 21 -3.40 -6.93 -14.60
C LEU A 21 -4.44 -7.15 -13.50
N VAL A 22 -5.56 -6.43 -13.54
CA VAL A 22 -6.69 -6.67 -12.64
C VAL A 22 -7.28 -8.07 -12.89
N GLY A 23 -7.39 -8.50 -14.15
CA GLY A 23 -7.83 -9.85 -14.52
C GLY A 23 -6.96 -10.94 -13.90
N ARG A 24 -5.63 -10.80 -13.97
CA ARG A 24 -4.68 -11.72 -13.32
C ARG A 24 -4.89 -11.78 -11.81
N ALA A 25 -5.09 -10.63 -11.14
CA ALA A 25 -5.41 -10.60 -9.72
C ALA A 25 -6.75 -11.29 -9.40
N THR A 26 -7.79 -11.05 -10.22
CA THR A 26 -9.11 -11.69 -10.08
C THR A 26 -9.03 -13.22 -10.17
N GLU A 27 -8.21 -13.76 -11.07
CA GLU A 27 -8.00 -15.21 -11.22
C GLU A 27 -7.40 -15.85 -9.95
N LEU A 28 -6.59 -15.09 -9.20
CA LEU A 28 -5.95 -15.57 -7.97
C LEU A 28 -6.82 -15.43 -6.72
N VAL A 29 -7.90 -14.61 -6.75
CA VAL A 29 -8.78 -14.38 -5.59
C VAL A 29 -9.27 -15.69 -4.93
N PRO A 30 -9.73 -16.73 -5.67
CA PRO A 30 -10.15 -17.99 -5.06
C PRO A 30 -9.04 -18.67 -4.24
N MET A 31 -7.82 -18.78 -4.80
CA MET A 31 -6.67 -19.38 -4.12
C MET A 31 -6.25 -18.56 -2.89
N ILE A 32 -6.23 -17.23 -3.02
CA ILE A 32 -5.92 -16.33 -1.90
C ILE A 32 -6.92 -16.54 -0.75
N ARG A 33 -8.21 -16.67 -1.04
CA ARG A 33 -9.26 -16.93 -0.03
C ARG A 33 -9.08 -18.27 0.67
N GLU A 34 -8.70 -19.30 -0.09
CA GLU A 34 -8.46 -20.66 0.42
C GLU A 34 -7.33 -20.65 1.46
N HIS A 35 -6.25 -19.92 1.21
CA HIS A 35 -5.07 -19.85 2.10
C HIS A 35 -5.08 -18.72 3.13
N ALA A 36 -6.13 -17.88 3.17
CA ALA A 36 -6.17 -16.71 4.06
C ALA A 36 -6.09 -17.06 5.56
N ALA A 37 -6.77 -18.14 5.97
CA ALA A 37 -6.75 -18.60 7.36
C ALA A 37 -5.38 -19.18 7.75
N GLU A 38 -4.76 -19.95 6.84
CA GLU A 38 -3.41 -20.49 7.01
C GLU A 38 -2.37 -19.36 7.10
N SER A 39 -2.46 -18.36 6.23
CA SER A 39 -1.57 -17.20 6.25
C SER A 39 -1.68 -16.42 7.57
N SER A 40 -2.90 -16.27 8.10
CA SER A 40 -3.13 -15.65 9.42
C SER A 40 -2.49 -16.46 10.55
N ALA A 41 -2.60 -17.80 10.52
CA ALA A 41 -2.04 -18.68 11.54
C ALA A 41 -0.50 -18.72 11.48
N ASN A 42 0.07 -18.75 10.28
CA ASN A 42 1.51 -18.70 10.04
C ASN A 42 2.10 -17.32 10.31
N ARG A 43 1.24 -16.29 10.39
CA ARG A 43 1.59 -14.88 10.54
C ARG A 43 2.46 -14.35 9.41
N ALA A 44 2.35 -14.98 8.25
CA ALA A 44 2.99 -14.62 6.99
C ALA A 44 2.18 -15.23 5.85
N VAL A 45 2.17 -14.56 4.70
CA VAL A 45 1.53 -15.09 3.48
C VAL A 45 2.20 -16.41 3.12
N VAL A 46 1.39 -17.43 2.84
CA VAL A 46 1.93 -18.75 2.48
C VAL A 46 2.75 -18.69 1.18
N PRO A 47 3.83 -19.48 1.05
CA PRO A 47 4.71 -19.45 -0.12
C PRO A 47 4.00 -19.67 -1.46
N GLN A 48 2.95 -20.48 -1.48
CA GLN A 48 2.15 -20.80 -2.67
C GLN A 48 1.47 -19.55 -3.24
N VAL A 49 0.88 -18.73 -2.36
CA VAL A 49 0.21 -17.48 -2.75
C VAL A 49 1.25 -16.45 -3.19
N MET A 50 2.38 -16.32 -2.47
CA MET A 50 3.48 -15.44 -2.89
C MET A 50 4.01 -15.82 -4.27
N LYS A 51 4.23 -17.11 -4.52
CA LYS A 51 4.69 -17.60 -5.83
C LYS A 51 3.67 -17.34 -6.94
N ALA A 52 2.37 -17.54 -6.67
CA ALA A 52 1.32 -17.28 -7.65
C ALA A 52 1.22 -15.78 -8.01
N LEU A 53 1.38 -14.88 -7.03
CA LEU A 53 1.45 -13.44 -7.28
C LEU A 53 2.68 -13.04 -8.10
N GLU A 54 3.82 -13.69 -7.85
CA GLU A 54 5.06 -13.49 -8.61
C GLU A 54 4.93 -14.00 -10.06
N ASP A 55 4.37 -15.19 -10.27
CA ASP A 55 4.13 -15.77 -11.59
C ASP A 55 3.13 -14.96 -12.42
N ALA A 56 2.20 -14.28 -11.76
CA ALA A 56 1.28 -13.34 -12.39
C ALA A 56 1.88 -11.94 -12.61
N GLU A 57 3.15 -11.73 -12.25
CA GLU A 57 3.92 -10.47 -12.35
C GLU A 57 3.37 -9.32 -11.47
N LEU A 58 2.58 -9.62 -10.44
CA LEU A 58 1.86 -8.63 -9.63
C LEU A 58 2.72 -7.94 -8.55
N PHE A 59 4.02 -8.24 -8.47
CA PHE A 59 5.01 -7.51 -7.65
C PHE A 59 5.79 -6.44 -8.42
N LYS A 60 5.58 -6.33 -9.74
CA LYS A 60 6.33 -5.43 -10.62
C LYS A 60 5.48 -4.34 -11.25
N LEU A 61 4.40 -3.94 -10.59
CA LEU A 61 3.44 -2.98 -11.13
C LEU A 61 4.13 -1.63 -11.40
N PHE A 62 4.81 -1.09 -10.39
CA PHE A 62 5.55 0.16 -10.50
C PHE A 62 6.95 0.01 -11.13
N VAL A 63 7.48 -1.21 -11.23
CA VAL A 63 8.85 -1.42 -11.74
C VAL A 63 8.90 -1.01 -13.22
N PRO A 64 9.86 -0.15 -13.64
CA PRO A 64 9.93 0.29 -15.02
C PRO A 64 10.17 -0.86 -16.00
N LYS A 65 9.69 -0.66 -17.25
CA LYS A 65 9.80 -1.66 -18.32
C LYS A 65 11.22 -2.11 -18.62
N ARG A 66 12.23 -1.24 -18.43
CA ARG A 66 13.64 -1.59 -18.63
C ARG A 66 14.15 -2.67 -17.67
N PHE A 67 13.50 -2.88 -16.54
CA PHE A 67 13.75 -3.99 -15.61
C PHE A 67 12.73 -5.13 -15.76
N GLY A 68 11.94 -5.12 -16.83
CA GLY A 68 10.91 -6.13 -17.07
C GLY A 68 9.69 -6.00 -16.16
N GLY A 69 9.42 -4.81 -15.61
CA GLY A 69 8.16 -4.52 -14.93
C GLY A 69 7.12 -3.86 -15.86
N HIS A 70 5.96 -3.50 -15.30
CA HIS A 70 4.87 -2.92 -16.09
C HIS A 70 4.96 -1.40 -16.24
N GLY A 71 5.63 -0.72 -15.30
CA GLY A 71 5.76 0.73 -15.29
C GLY A 71 4.42 1.45 -15.21
N VAL A 72 3.42 0.85 -14.55
CA VAL A 72 2.09 1.46 -14.40
C VAL A 72 2.08 2.45 -13.23
N GLY A 73 1.14 3.38 -13.28
CA GLY A 73 0.94 4.40 -12.26
C GLY A 73 0.15 3.90 -11.04
N MET A 74 -0.17 4.84 -10.16
CA MET A 74 -0.90 4.62 -8.92
C MET A 74 -2.32 4.10 -9.19
N ARG A 75 -2.99 4.56 -10.24
CA ARG A 75 -4.37 4.14 -10.57
C ARG A 75 -4.45 2.63 -10.80
N THR A 76 -3.68 2.10 -11.74
CA THR A 76 -3.71 0.67 -12.05
C THR A 76 -3.19 -0.16 -10.87
N THR A 77 -2.14 0.29 -10.19
CA THR A 77 -1.59 -0.41 -9.03
C THR A 77 -2.62 -0.53 -7.90
N MET A 78 -3.36 0.54 -7.61
CA MET A 78 -4.43 0.53 -6.62
C MET A 78 -5.51 -0.48 -6.97
N GLU A 79 -5.97 -0.55 -8.22
CA GLU A 79 -7.00 -1.48 -8.65
C GLU A 79 -6.57 -2.94 -8.50
N VAL A 80 -5.35 -3.27 -8.93
CA VAL A 80 -4.77 -4.62 -8.79
C VAL A 80 -4.65 -5.03 -7.33
N LEU A 81 -4.03 -4.20 -6.49
CA LEU A 81 -3.84 -4.49 -5.07
C LEU A 81 -5.17 -4.56 -4.31
N SER A 82 -6.14 -3.76 -4.73
CA SER A 82 -7.50 -3.83 -4.21
C SER A 82 -8.19 -5.14 -4.58
N GLU A 83 -7.98 -5.64 -5.79
CA GLU A 83 -8.52 -6.93 -6.20
C GLU A 83 -7.88 -8.10 -5.44
N ILE A 84 -6.58 -8.06 -5.17
CA ILE A 84 -5.92 -9.00 -4.24
C ILE A 84 -6.57 -8.93 -2.84
N GLY A 85 -6.90 -7.72 -2.38
CA GLY A 85 -7.56 -7.49 -1.08
C GLY A 85 -8.97 -8.07 -0.98
N ARG A 86 -9.63 -8.29 -2.13
CA ARG A 86 -10.90 -9.02 -2.21
C ARG A 86 -10.74 -10.50 -1.89
N GLY A 87 -9.51 -11.02 -2.02
CA GLY A 87 -9.10 -12.34 -1.56
C GLY A 87 -8.79 -12.34 -0.06
N ASP A 88 -7.77 -11.59 0.33
CA ASP A 88 -7.28 -11.51 1.71
C ASP A 88 -6.56 -10.17 1.96
N GLY A 89 -6.88 -9.53 3.09
CA GLY A 89 -6.34 -8.21 3.44
C GLY A 89 -4.85 -8.23 3.75
N SER A 90 -4.42 -9.23 4.50
CA SER A 90 -3.01 -9.42 4.87
C SER A 90 -2.11 -9.65 3.66
N THR A 91 -2.57 -10.48 2.72
CA THR A 91 -1.88 -10.75 1.45
C THR A 91 -1.75 -9.49 0.60
N ALA A 92 -2.85 -8.75 0.43
CA ALA A 92 -2.84 -7.50 -0.31
C ALA A 92 -1.97 -6.44 0.35
N TRP A 93 -1.95 -6.37 1.68
CA TRP A 93 -1.07 -5.47 2.42
C TRP A 93 0.40 -5.79 2.15
N ALA A 94 0.82 -7.05 2.30
CA ALA A 94 2.18 -7.46 1.96
C ALA A 94 2.53 -7.12 0.51
N ALA A 95 1.64 -7.41 -0.45
CA ALA A 95 1.85 -7.08 -1.85
C ALA A 95 1.93 -5.57 -2.14
N SER A 96 1.12 -4.76 -1.46
CA SER A 96 1.18 -3.29 -1.54
C SER A 96 2.56 -2.77 -1.11
N LEU A 97 3.05 -3.23 0.04
CA LEU A 97 4.31 -2.76 0.60
C LEU A 97 5.50 -3.24 -0.23
N LEU A 98 5.47 -4.48 -0.74
CA LEU A 98 6.50 -4.99 -1.64
C LEU A 98 6.52 -4.20 -2.96
N ASN A 99 5.37 -3.88 -3.56
CA ASN A 99 5.33 -3.09 -4.79
C ASN A 99 5.88 -1.67 -4.59
N VAL A 100 5.40 -0.95 -3.55
CA VAL A 100 5.80 0.44 -3.34
C VAL A 100 7.26 0.57 -2.90
N CYS A 101 7.77 -0.37 -2.10
CA CYS A 101 9.18 -0.33 -1.68
C CYS A 101 10.10 -0.74 -2.81
N THR A 102 9.67 -1.67 -3.68
CA THR A 102 10.41 -2.00 -4.91
C THR A 102 10.45 -0.81 -5.86
N TRP A 103 9.36 -0.03 -5.94
CA TRP A 103 9.38 1.26 -6.64
C TRP A 103 10.42 2.21 -6.06
N PHE A 104 10.53 2.36 -4.73
CA PHE A 104 11.54 3.26 -4.17
C PHE A 104 12.94 2.90 -4.66
N ALA A 105 13.32 1.62 -4.71
CA ALA A 105 14.62 1.22 -5.24
C ALA A 105 14.87 1.70 -6.68
N THR A 106 13.84 1.85 -7.51
CA THR A 106 13.94 2.39 -8.88
C THR A 106 14.23 3.89 -8.92
N THR A 107 14.05 4.59 -7.80
CA THR A 107 14.32 6.03 -7.67
C THR A 107 15.76 6.36 -7.24
N PHE A 108 16.52 5.36 -6.75
CA PHE A 108 17.92 5.48 -6.32
C PHE A 108 18.87 5.73 -7.50
N SER A 109 20.15 5.93 -7.20
CA SER A 109 21.21 6.02 -8.21
C SER A 109 21.18 4.83 -9.17
N LEU A 110 21.63 5.03 -10.42
CA LEU A 110 21.67 3.96 -11.42
C LEU A 110 22.45 2.72 -10.91
N GLN A 111 23.53 2.92 -10.17
CA GLN A 111 24.31 1.83 -9.60
C GLN A 111 23.51 1.03 -8.56
N ALA A 112 22.78 1.70 -7.66
CA ALA A 112 21.93 1.01 -6.69
C ALA A 112 20.78 0.25 -7.37
N GLN A 113 20.23 0.79 -8.45
CA GLN A 113 19.23 0.07 -9.24
C GLN A 113 19.83 -1.20 -9.88
N HIS A 114 21.08 -1.15 -10.37
CA HIS A 114 21.77 -2.34 -10.87
C HIS A 114 22.06 -3.35 -9.77
N ASP A 115 22.45 -2.91 -8.57
CA ASP A 115 22.63 -3.79 -7.41
C ASP A 115 21.35 -4.59 -7.11
N VAL A 116 20.18 -3.93 -7.16
CA VAL A 116 18.89 -4.58 -6.84
C VAL A 116 18.36 -5.46 -7.98
N PHE A 117 18.34 -4.93 -9.21
CA PHE A 117 17.60 -5.55 -10.33
C PHE A 117 18.49 -6.26 -11.35
N GLY A 118 19.81 -6.05 -11.30
CA GLY A 118 20.75 -6.52 -12.32
C GLY A 118 20.82 -8.04 -12.45
N GLU A 119 21.00 -8.73 -11.33
CA GLU A 119 21.04 -10.21 -11.29
C GLU A 119 19.65 -10.83 -11.14
N ASN A 120 18.73 -10.11 -10.50
CA ASN A 120 17.37 -10.57 -10.23
C ASN A 120 16.34 -9.51 -10.67
N PRO A 121 15.79 -9.60 -11.89
CA PRO A 121 14.73 -8.69 -12.33
C PRO A 121 13.42 -8.88 -11.53
N ASN A 122 13.29 -9.97 -10.76
CA ASN A 122 12.16 -10.26 -9.85
C ASN A 122 12.42 -9.83 -8.40
N ALA A 123 13.49 -9.04 -8.15
CA ALA A 123 13.82 -8.58 -6.82
C ALA A 123 12.66 -7.82 -6.18
N LYS A 124 12.35 -8.18 -4.93
CA LYS A 124 11.31 -7.54 -4.11
C LYS A 124 11.98 -6.82 -2.95
N VAL A 125 11.52 -5.61 -2.66
CA VAL A 125 12.04 -4.79 -1.57
C VAL A 125 10.95 -4.64 -0.51
N SER A 126 11.28 -4.89 0.76
CA SER A 126 10.45 -4.48 1.91
C SER A 126 10.93 -3.11 2.41
N GLY A 127 10.14 -2.36 3.17
CA GLY A 127 10.61 -1.04 3.62
C GLY A 127 9.96 -0.51 4.89
N ILE A 128 10.76 0.24 5.65
CA ILE A 128 10.40 0.89 6.91
C ILE A 128 11.08 2.26 6.93
N PHE A 129 10.32 3.35 6.97
CA PHE A 129 10.90 4.70 6.83
C PHE A 129 11.39 5.29 8.14
N THR A 130 10.86 4.81 9.26
CA THR A 130 11.31 5.26 10.58
C THR A 130 12.77 4.87 10.76
N PRO A 131 13.66 5.84 11.09
CA PRO A 131 15.06 5.54 11.32
C PRO A 131 15.27 4.44 12.37
N GLY A 132 16.18 3.52 12.06
CA GLY A 132 16.64 2.53 13.04
C GLY A 132 17.56 3.14 14.09
N SER A 133 18.18 2.26 14.88
CA SER A 133 18.89 2.68 16.10
C SER A 133 20.25 3.36 15.85
N LYS A 134 21.01 2.96 14.82
CA LYS A 134 22.34 3.51 14.54
C LYS A 134 22.67 3.51 13.05
N ALA A 135 23.11 4.67 12.55
CA ALA A 135 23.74 4.83 11.24
C ALA A 135 24.99 5.71 11.41
N GLU A 136 26.17 5.09 11.39
CA GLU A 136 27.45 5.77 11.59
C GLU A 136 28.11 6.09 10.26
N ARG A 137 28.43 7.36 10.01
CA ARG A 137 29.18 7.74 8.80
C ARG A 137 30.59 7.16 8.85
N VAL A 138 30.97 6.44 7.81
CA VAL A 138 32.32 5.91 7.60
C VAL A 138 32.83 6.30 6.20
N ASP A 139 34.06 5.91 5.86
CA ASP A 139 34.59 6.14 4.52
C ASP A 139 33.74 5.41 3.47
N GLY A 140 33.30 6.15 2.44
CA GLY A 140 32.48 5.63 1.34
C GLY A 140 31.03 5.22 1.67
N GLY A 141 30.54 5.42 2.90
CA GLY A 141 29.17 5.03 3.25
C GLY A 141 28.82 5.11 4.73
N TYR A 142 27.98 4.17 5.18
CA TYR A 142 27.45 4.09 6.54
C TYR A 142 27.57 2.68 7.11
N LEU A 143 27.93 2.58 8.39
CA LEU A 143 27.81 1.35 9.17
C LEU A 143 26.46 1.34 9.90
N LEU A 144 25.60 0.39 9.57
CA LEU A 144 24.23 0.29 10.08
C LEU A 144 24.10 -0.82 11.11
N SER A 145 23.47 -0.48 12.23
CA SER A 145 23.05 -1.43 13.28
C SER A 145 21.71 -0.99 13.84
N GLY A 146 20.73 -1.89 13.88
CA GLY A 146 19.41 -1.50 14.38
C GLY A 146 18.30 -2.51 14.16
N ARG A 147 17.10 -2.07 14.53
CA ARG A 147 15.87 -2.84 14.50
C ARG A 147 14.77 -2.00 13.86
N TRP A 148 14.12 -2.54 12.85
CA TRP A 148 13.05 -1.89 12.08
C TRP A 148 11.78 -2.74 12.17
N PRO A 149 10.87 -2.43 13.11
CA PRO A 149 9.60 -3.14 13.23
C PRO A 149 8.66 -2.81 12.06
N TYR A 150 7.58 -3.60 11.93
CA TYR A 150 6.52 -3.41 10.92
C TYR A 150 6.95 -3.68 9.46
N SER A 151 7.90 -4.59 9.23
CA SER A 151 8.41 -4.92 7.88
C SER A 151 7.50 -5.89 7.12
N SER A 152 6.38 -5.38 6.62
CA SER A 152 5.36 -6.18 5.92
C SER A 152 5.93 -6.85 4.67
N GLY A 153 5.66 -8.14 4.49
CA GLY A 153 6.15 -8.91 3.33
C GLY A 153 7.65 -9.27 3.37
N SER A 154 8.35 -8.97 4.46
CA SER A 154 9.81 -9.18 4.59
C SER A 154 10.28 -10.62 4.35
N PHE A 155 9.45 -11.63 4.62
CA PHE A 155 9.75 -13.03 4.32
C PHE A 155 9.95 -13.32 2.83
N ALA A 156 9.32 -12.53 1.95
CA ALA A 156 9.44 -12.66 0.50
C ALA A 156 10.37 -11.60 -0.12
N ALA A 157 11.00 -10.74 0.68
CA ALA A 157 11.86 -9.67 0.18
C ALA A 157 13.31 -10.13 0.01
N ASP A 158 13.91 -9.70 -1.10
CA ASP A 158 15.32 -9.87 -1.46
C ASP A 158 16.17 -8.69 -0.94
N TRP A 159 15.54 -7.55 -0.68
CA TRP A 159 16.16 -6.33 -0.19
C TRP A 159 15.26 -5.63 0.85
N ALA A 160 15.86 -4.74 1.63
CA ALA A 160 15.17 -3.84 2.54
C ALA A 160 15.56 -2.39 2.28
N ALA A 161 14.56 -1.51 2.17
CA ALA A 161 14.72 -0.05 2.18
C ALA A 161 14.49 0.44 3.62
N LEU A 162 15.57 0.65 4.36
CA LEU A 162 15.55 0.96 5.79
C LEU A 162 15.79 2.44 6.04
N GLY A 163 14.95 3.05 6.87
CA GLY A 163 15.13 4.40 7.36
C GLY A 163 16.41 4.52 8.16
N ILE A 164 17.20 5.54 7.87
CA ILE A 164 18.40 5.91 8.63
C ILE A 164 18.38 7.41 8.93
N ALA A 165 19.17 7.82 9.92
CA ALA A 165 19.45 9.23 10.19
C ALA A 165 20.85 9.57 9.68
N LEU A 166 20.94 10.55 8.79
CA LEU A 166 22.16 11.17 8.29
C LEU A 166 22.66 12.22 9.29
N SER A 167 23.97 12.46 9.28
CA SER A 167 24.55 13.62 9.96
C SER A 167 24.43 14.83 9.02
N VAL A 168 23.50 15.73 9.36
CA VAL A 168 23.19 16.95 8.58
C VAL A 168 23.26 18.18 9.46
N GLU A 169 23.33 19.37 8.85
CA GLU A 169 23.34 20.63 9.57
C GLU A 169 21.99 20.87 10.31
N PRO A 170 21.99 21.61 11.44
CA PRO A 170 20.77 21.93 12.16
C PRO A 170 19.71 22.58 11.24
N GLY A 171 18.49 22.05 11.27
CA GLY A 171 17.37 22.53 10.45
C GLY A 171 17.18 21.80 9.11
N GLN A 172 18.07 20.87 8.76
CA GLN A 172 17.87 19.95 7.63
C GLN A 172 17.17 18.66 8.09
N ASP A 173 16.42 18.01 7.20
CA ASP A 173 15.82 16.71 7.47
C ASP A 173 16.92 15.63 7.47
N PRO A 174 17.20 14.96 8.60
CA PRO A 174 18.24 13.94 8.66
C PRO A 174 17.81 12.61 8.05
N ARG A 175 16.54 12.42 7.68
CA ARG A 175 16.06 11.09 7.27
C ARG A 175 16.58 10.72 5.88
N ALA A 176 16.90 9.45 5.70
CA ALA A 176 17.19 8.84 4.41
C ALA A 176 16.73 7.38 4.39
N LEU A 177 16.68 6.79 3.19
CA LEU A 177 16.52 5.36 3.00
C LEU A 177 17.85 4.73 2.57
N ALA A 178 18.17 3.58 3.15
CA ALA A 178 19.31 2.75 2.81
C ALA A 178 18.84 1.42 2.21
N LEU A 179 19.40 1.02 1.07
CA LEU A 179 19.14 -0.29 0.48
C LEU A 179 20.09 -1.35 1.05
N VAL A 180 19.53 -2.35 1.72
CA VAL A 180 20.25 -3.42 2.42
C VAL A 180 19.85 -4.78 1.84
N PRO A 181 20.81 -5.60 1.36
CA PRO A 181 20.50 -6.88 0.72
C PRO A 181 20.14 -7.96 1.75
N LYS A 182 19.43 -9.02 1.32
CA LYS A 182 18.89 -10.07 2.20
C LYS A 182 19.90 -10.66 3.19
N GLU A 183 21.11 -10.91 2.74
CA GLU A 183 22.19 -11.53 3.52
C GLU A 183 22.66 -10.69 4.72
N ALA A 184 22.32 -9.40 4.73
CA ALA A 184 22.73 -8.46 5.76
C ALA A 184 21.70 -8.28 6.89
N TRP A 185 20.58 -9.01 6.86
CA TRP A 185 19.56 -8.90 7.89
C TRP A 185 18.87 -10.21 8.24
N THR A 186 18.32 -10.23 9.44
CA THR A 186 17.48 -11.31 9.97
C THR A 186 16.09 -10.77 10.29
N ILE A 187 15.13 -11.69 10.47
CA ILE A 187 13.78 -11.37 10.92
C ILE A 187 13.63 -11.84 12.36
N ASP A 188 13.30 -10.92 13.26
CA ASP A 188 12.93 -11.20 14.63
C ASP A 188 11.40 -11.27 14.77
N PRO A 189 10.82 -12.40 15.20
CA PRO A 189 9.37 -12.57 15.33
C PRO A 189 8.76 -11.62 16.37
N THR A 190 8.05 -10.60 15.92
CA THR A 190 7.41 -9.56 16.74
C THR A 190 5.95 -9.30 16.36
N TRP A 191 5.47 -9.87 15.25
CA TRP A 191 4.13 -9.63 14.73
C TRP A 191 3.07 -10.51 15.39
N TYR A 192 2.58 -10.08 16.56
CA TYR A 192 1.53 -10.74 17.34
C TYR A 192 0.33 -9.79 17.53
N VAL A 193 -0.49 -9.67 16.50
CA VAL A 193 -1.57 -8.67 16.40
C VAL A 193 -2.95 -9.28 16.24
N ALA A 194 -3.99 -8.48 16.46
CA ALA A 194 -5.38 -8.90 16.35
C ALA A 194 -5.90 -8.96 14.90
N GLY A 195 -5.24 -8.34 13.93
CA GLY A 195 -5.65 -8.29 12.51
C GLY A 195 -4.45 -7.93 11.65
N MET A 196 -4.56 -8.09 10.33
CA MET A 196 -3.41 -8.09 9.40
C MET A 196 -2.38 -9.16 9.78
N GLN A 197 -2.82 -10.28 10.35
CA GLN A 197 -1.92 -11.27 10.94
C GLN A 197 -0.98 -11.88 9.89
N GLY A 198 -1.49 -12.15 8.70
CA GLY A 198 -0.72 -12.77 7.62
C GLY A 198 0.26 -11.83 6.91
N SER A 199 0.32 -10.54 7.25
CA SER A 199 1.20 -9.59 6.53
C SER A 199 2.68 -9.84 6.80
N GLY A 200 3.02 -10.59 7.85
CA GLY A 200 4.41 -10.89 8.22
C GLY A 200 5.21 -9.63 8.52
N SER A 201 4.63 -8.69 9.27
CA SER A 201 5.22 -7.39 9.57
C SER A 201 6.19 -7.44 10.75
N ASP A 202 6.98 -8.50 10.82
CA ASP A 202 8.00 -8.73 11.83
C ASP A 202 9.15 -7.71 11.74
N THR A 203 10.05 -7.75 12.71
CA THR A 203 11.14 -6.79 12.83
C THR A 203 12.35 -7.23 12.01
N ILE A 204 12.84 -6.36 11.13
CA ILE A 204 14.15 -6.54 10.48
C ILE A 204 15.24 -6.14 11.47
N VAL A 205 16.29 -6.96 11.59
CA VAL A 205 17.47 -6.69 12.42
C VAL A 205 18.73 -6.70 11.55
N VAL A 206 19.52 -5.63 11.64
CA VAL A 206 20.82 -5.48 10.99
C VAL A 206 21.90 -5.32 12.06
N GLU A 207 23.01 -6.03 11.92
CA GLU A 207 24.17 -5.95 12.81
C GLU A 207 25.43 -5.60 12.00
N ASP A 208 25.96 -4.41 12.25
CA ASP A 208 27.21 -3.85 11.73
C ASP A 208 27.42 -4.07 10.22
N HIS A 209 26.41 -3.74 9.42
CA HIS A 209 26.48 -3.86 7.96
C HIS A 209 26.89 -2.54 7.31
N PHE A 210 27.89 -2.58 6.43
CA PHE A 210 28.30 -1.44 5.62
C PHE A 210 27.37 -1.24 4.42
N VAL A 211 26.82 -0.03 4.29
CA VAL A 211 26.03 0.42 3.13
C VAL A 211 26.76 1.55 2.40
N PRO A 212 27.09 1.39 1.11
CA PRO A 212 27.81 2.41 0.34
C PRO A 212 26.92 3.63 0.02
N ASP A 213 27.55 4.78 -0.20
CA ASP A 213 26.88 6.07 -0.45
C ASP A 213 25.86 5.99 -1.61
N HIS A 214 26.13 5.22 -2.68
CA HIS A 214 25.24 5.13 -3.84
C HIS A 214 23.91 4.42 -3.54
N ARG A 215 23.82 3.68 -2.42
CA ARG A 215 22.62 3.00 -1.90
C ARG A 215 21.88 3.81 -0.82
N ILE A 216 22.21 5.09 -0.66
CA ILE A 216 21.53 6.01 0.25
C ILE A 216 20.74 7.03 -0.57
N GLN A 217 19.47 7.25 -0.19
CA GLN A 217 18.64 8.30 -0.78
C GLN A 217 18.06 9.22 0.30
N PRO A 218 18.36 10.53 0.29
CA PRO A 218 17.81 11.49 1.25
C PRO A 218 16.28 11.60 1.14
N PHE A 219 15.60 11.59 2.28
CA PHE A 219 14.13 11.68 2.34
C PHE A 219 13.63 13.05 1.84
N ALA A 220 14.35 14.12 2.16
CA ALA A 220 14.05 15.48 1.70
C ALA A 220 14.00 15.60 0.16
N ASP A 221 14.83 14.83 -0.54
CA ASP A 221 14.83 14.81 -2.00
C ASP A 221 13.65 14.02 -2.54
N MET A 222 13.31 12.89 -1.92
CA MET A 222 12.12 12.11 -2.25
C MET A 222 10.83 12.91 -2.11
N GLN A 223 10.69 13.68 -1.01
CA GLN A 223 9.54 14.55 -0.77
C GLN A 223 9.37 15.65 -1.81
N GLN A 224 10.44 15.99 -2.53
CA GLN A 224 10.43 17.01 -3.57
C GLN A 224 10.52 16.39 -4.97
N ALA A 225 10.34 15.07 -5.08
CA ALA A 225 10.53 14.28 -6.30
C ALA A 225 11.89 14.51 -7.00
N ARG A 226 12.92 14.92 -6.25
CA ARG A 226 14.31 15.04 -6.72
C ARG A 226 15.04 13.71 -6.60
N TYR A 227 14.48 12.68 -7.24
CA TYR A 227 15.04 11.34 -7.20
C TYR A 227 16.43 11.27 -7.86
N LEU A 228 17.27 10.32 -7.40
CA LEU A 228 18.63 10.11 -7.92
C LEU A 228 18.67 9.40 -9.28
N THR A 229 17.57 8.74 -9.65
CA THR A 229 17.41 8.06 -10.94
C THR A 229 17.59 9.03 -12.12
N PRO A 230 18.37 8.69 -13.16
CA PRO A 230 18.54 9.54 -14.32
C PRO A 230 17.33 9.50 -15.28
N TYR A 231 16.31 8.68 -15.01
CA TYR A 231 15.23 8.35 -15.95
C TYR A 231 13.96 9.19 -15.80
N GLN A 232 14.04 10.37 -15.18
CA GLN A 232 12.91 11.29 -15.02
C GLN A 232 12.35 11.76 -16.37
N ALA A 233 13.20 11.78 -17.41
CA ALA A 233 12.79 12.20 -18.75
C ALA A 233 12.12 11.08 -19.58
N GLU A 234 12.17 9.83 -19.13
CA GLU A 234 11.70 8.67 -19.88
C GLU A 234 10.59 7.90 -19.15
N GLU A 235 10.56 7.96 -17.82
CA GLU A 235 9.73 7.11 -16.98
C GLU A 235 8.80 7.93 -16.10
N GLN A 236 7.48 7.81 -16.29
CA GLN A 236 6.48 8.46 -15.44
C GLN A 236 6.69 8.09 -13.96
N ASN A 237 7.03 6.83 -13.68
CA ASN A 237 7.22 6.35 -12.31
C ASN A 237 8.41 7.02 -11.60
N SER A 238 9.36 7.56 -12.35
CA SER A 238 10.47 8.38 -11.84
C SER A 238 10.05 9.82 -11.50
N ASN A 239 8.76 10.16 -11.60
CA ASN A 239 8.21 11.49 -11.32
C ASN A 239 7.01 11.47 -10.34
N MET A 240 6.58 10.31 -9.85
CA MET A 240 5.43 10.24 -8.94
C MET A 240 5.73 10.90 -7.60
N ALA A 241 4.72 11.51 -6.97
CA ALA A 241 4.85 12.17 -5.68
C ALA A 241 5.01 11.14 -4.55
N PHE A 242 6.20 11.08 -3.93
CA PHE A 242 6.60 10.06 -2.96
C PHE A 242 5.58 9.81 -1.84
N ILE A 243 5.24 10.84 -1.05
CA ILE A 243 4.34 10.68 0.10
C ILE A 243 2.91 10.37 -0.34
N ALA A 244 2.44 10.98 -1.43
CA ALA A 244 1.11 10.72 -1.96
C ALA A 244 0.94 9.24 -2.39
N VAL A 245 1.93 8.68 -3.12
CA VAL A 245 1.95 7.25 -3.49
C VAL A 245 2.08 6.36 -2.25
N ALA A 246 3.02 6.67 -1.35
CA ALA A 246 3.26 5.89 -0.15
C ALA A 246 2.05 5.85 0.81
N ALA A 247 1.24 6.91 0.84
CA ALA A 247 0.00 6.95 1.60
C ALA A 247 -1.13 6.21 0.88
N LEU A 248 -1.36 6.51 -0.40
CA LEU A 248 -2.52 6.00 -1.14
C LEU A 248 -2.44 4.49 -1.40
N VAL A 249 -1.24 3.91 -1.52
CA VAL A 249 -1.11 2.45 -1.71
C VAL A 249 -1.69 1.63 -0.54
N LEU A 250 -1.71 2.21 0.67
CA LEU A 250 -2.14 1.55 1.92
C LEU A 250 -3.66 1.38 2.03
N ILE A 251 -4.45 2.15 1.28
CA ILE A 251 -5.91 1.99 1.26
C ILE A 251 -6.36 0.94 0.24
N SER A 252 -5.51 0.52 -0.71
CA SER A 252 -5.86 -0.46 -1.74
C SER A 252 -6.37 -1.78 -1.13
N PRO A 253 -5.65 -2.41 -0.17
CA PRO A 253 -6.13 -3.63 0.51
C PRO A 253 -7.49 -3.43 1.20
N GLN A 254 -7.69 -2.26 1.82
CA GLN A 254 -8.88 -1.92 2.58
C GLN A 254 -10.12 -1.79 1.68
N LEU A 255 -9.95 -1.20 0.48
CA LEU A 255 -11.00 -1.16 -0.54
C LEU A 255 -11.43 -2.59 -0.95
N GLY A 256 -10.48 -3.51 -1.08
CA GLY A 256 -10.73 -4.92 -1.42
C GLY A 256 -11.48 -5.66 -0.32
N LEU A 257 -11.03 -5.50 0.92
CA LEU A 257 -11.68 -6.03 2.12
C LEU A 257 -13.15 -5.60 2.21
N ALA A 258 -13.44 -4.32 1.97
CA ALA A 258 -14.80 -3.80 2.03
C ALA A 258 -15.71 -4.39 0.94
N ARG A 259 -15.19 -4.54 -0.29
CA ARG A 259 -15.92 -5.24 -1.37
C ARG A 259 -16.20 -6.69 -1.00
N HIS A 260 -15.22 -7.41 -0.44
CA HIS A 260 -15.40 -8.79 0.01
C HIS A 260 -16.46 -8.90 1.12
N ALA A 261 -16.45 -8.00 2.11
CA ALA A 261 -17.48 -7.96 3.14
C ALA A 261 -18.89 -7.76 2.56
N LEU A 262 -19.03 -6.89 1.56
CA LEU A 262 -20.30 -6.63 0.89
C LEU A 262 -20.78 -7.86 0.10
N GLU A 263 -19.89 -8.54 -0.62
CA GLU A 263 -20.18 -9.79 -1.34
C GLU A 263 -20.73 -10.88 -0.40
N ILE A 264 -20.02 -11.13 0.71
CA ILE A 264 -20.43 -12.12 1.72
C ILE A 264 -21.81 -11.77 2.27
N THR A 265 -22.02 -10.50 2.61
CA THR A 265 -23.28 -10.02 3.19
C THR A 265 -24.43 -10.21 2.21
N ARG A 266 -24.30 -9.75 0.96
CA ARG A 266 -25.34 -9.89 -0.06
C ARG A 266 -25.73 -11.35 -0.29
N LYS A 267 -24.75 -12.26 -0.33
CA LYS A 267 -24.99 -13.70 -0.48
C LYS A 267 -25.75 -14.27 0.73
N LYS A 268 -25.41 -13.84 1.96
CA LYS A 268 -25.95 -14.39 3.21
C LYS A 268 -27.36 -13.91 3.54
N LEU A 269 -27.70 -12.65 3.28
CA LEU A 269 -28.97 -12.06 3.74
C LEU A 269 -30.22 -12.69 3.12
N GLY A 270 -30.11 -13.31 1.94
CA GLY A 270 -31.23 -13.98 1.29
C GLY A 270 -31.76 -15.21 2.03
N GLY A 271 -30.93 -15.91 2.81
CA GLY A 271 -31.30 -17.11 3.56
C GLY A 271 -31.27 -16.95 5.09
N LYS A 272 -31.06 -15.73 5.58
CA LYS A 272 -30.85 -15.47 7.01
C LYS A 272 -32.14 -14.98 7.68
N PRO A 273 -32.74 -15.70 8.63
CA PRO A 273 -33.81 -15.15 9.45
C PRO A 273 -33.29 -14.08 10.42
N VAL A 274 -34.15 -13.12 10.77
CA VAL A 274 -33.86 -12.10 11.78
C VAL A 274 -34.52 -12.51 13.09
N ALA A 275 -33.68 -12.88 14.07
CA ALA A 275 -34.13 -13.39 15.36
C ALA A 275 -35.14 -12.46 16.03
N TYR A 276 -36.18 -13.04 16.64
CA TYR A 276 -37.25 -12.33 17.36
C TYR A 276 -38.06 -11.35 16.52
N THR A 277 -38.09 -11.51 15.19
CA THR A 277 -38.91 -10.69 14.29
C THR A 277 -39.71 -11.55 13.31
N VAL A 278 -40.59 -10.91 12.53
CA VAL A 278 -41.36 -11.57 11.47
C VAL A 278 -40.54 -11.87 10.21
N TYR A 279 -39.32 -11.33 10.07
CA TYR A 279 -38.52 -11.46 8.86
C TYR A 279 -37.81 -12.82 8.81
N ARG A 280 -38.34 -13.73 7.97
CA ARG A 280 -37.72 -15.04 7.68
C ARG A 280 -36.46 -14.93 6.82
N GLU A 281 -36.34 -13.84 6.08
CA GLU A 281 -35.17 -13.50 5.28
C GLU A 281 -34.80 -12.04 5.53
N ALA A 282 -33.56 -11.80 5.93
CA ALA A 282 -33.05 -10.49 6.31
C ALA A 282 -33.09 -9.50 5.14
N ARG A 283 -33.01 -9.98 3.89
CA ARG A 283 -33.20 -9.12 2.70
C ARG A 283 -34.55 -8.38 2.66
N ASN A 284 -35.57 -8.89 3.36
CA ASN A 284 -36.90 -8.28 3.44
C ASN A 284 -37.06 -7.32 4.63
N SER A 285 -36.03 -7.19 5.49
CA SER A 285 -36.04 -6.29 6.64
C SER A 285 -35.56 -4.88 6.22
N PRO A 286 -36.36 -3.81 6.42
CA PRO A 286 -35.93 -2.45 6.09
C PRO A 286 -34.64 -2.02 6.78
N ALA A 287 -34.42 -2.45 8.04
CA ALA A 287 -33.19 -2.16 8.77
C ALA A 287 -31.95 -2.72 8.05
N HIS A 288 -32.04 -3.93 7.50
CA HIS A 288 -30.94 -4.53 6.74
C HIS A 288 -30.77 -3.87 5.36
N GLN A 289 -31.86 -3.52 4.69
CA GLN A 289 -31.82 -2.79 3.41
C GLN A 289 -31.12 -1.45 3.55
N LEU A 290 -31.49 -0.66 4.57
CA LEU A 290 -30.86 0.64 4.86
C LEU A 290 -29.39 0.48 5.26
N GLY A 291 -29.06 -0.49 6.12
CA GLY A 291 -27.68 -0.75 6.53
C GLY A 291 -26.77 -1.17 5.37
N VAL A 292 -27.25 -2.07 4.51
CA VAL A 292 -26.51 -2.49 3.31
C VAL A 292 -26.38 -1.36 2.30
N ALA A 293 -27.42 -0.55 2.10
CA ALA A 293 -27.36 0.62 1.22
C ALA A 293 -26.31 1.63 1.71
N LYS A 294 -26.31 1.95 3.02
CA LYS A 294 -25.28 2.82 3.63
C LYS A 294 -23.87 2.26 3.41
N ALA A 295 -23.67 0.97 3.68
CA ALA A 295 -22.37 0.34 3.48
C ALA A 295 -21.91 0.37 2.02
N ALA A 296 -22.79 0.01 1.08
CA ALA A 296 -22.49 0.04 -0.35
C ALA A 296 -22.16 1.45 -0.84
N THR A 297 -22.89 2.47 -0.37
CA THR A 297 -22.60 3.88 -0.68
C THR A 297 -21.24 4.30 -0.15
N ASN A 298 -20.91 3.98 1.10
CA ASN A 298 -19.60 4.31 1.67
C ASN A 298 -18.46 3.66 0.88
N ILE A 299 -18.59 2.38 0.52
CA ILE A 299 -17.59 1.66 -0.29
C ILE A 299 -17.43 2.30 -1.67
N ASN A 300 -18.54 2.70 -2.30
CA ASN A 300 -18.50 3.39 -3.59
C ASN A 300 -17.81 4.75 -3.49
N LEU A 301 -18.15 5.56 -2.48
CA LEU A 301 -17.53 6.86 -2.26
C LEU A 301 -16.02 6.73 -1.96
N ALA A 302 -15.64 5.76 -1.14
CA ALA A 302 -14.25 5.44 -0.86
C ALA A 302 -13.47 5.12 -2.13
N HIS A 303 -14.04 4.28 -3.00
CA HIS A 303 -13.41 3.91 -4.27
C HIS A 303 -13.30 5.08 -5.24
N LEU A 304 -14.35 5.91 -5.37
CA LEU A 304 -14.34 7.11 -6.22
C LEU A 304 -13.29 8.13 -5.76
N LEU A 305 -13.20 8.38 -4.45
CA LEU A 305 -12.23 9.31 -3.87
C LEU A 305 -10.79 8.81 -4.09
N ALA A 306 -10.54 7.54 -3.79
CA ALA A 306 -9.25 6.90 -4.01
C ALA A 306 -8.82 6.93 -5.48
N ARG A 307 -9.76 6.66 -6.39
CA ARG A 307 -9.53 6.78 -7.84
C ARG A 307 -9.17 8.22 -8.22
N ALA A 308 -9.95 9.21 -7.80
CA ALA A 308 -9.66 10.60 -8.14
C ALA A 308 -8.25 11.04 -7.69
N ALA A 309 -7.84 10.66 -6.47
CA ALA A 309 -6.49 10.92 -5.97
C ALA A 309 -5.41 10.20 -6.80
N ALA A 310 -5.62 8.94 -7.17
CA ALA A 310 -4.67 8.17 -7.98
C ALA A 310 -4.50 8.73 -9.40
N ASP A 311 -5.60 9.15 -10.05
CA ASP A 311 -5.53 9.80 -11.38
C ASP A 311 -4.73 11.10 -11.33
N GLU A 312 -4.92 11.88 -10.27
CA GLU A 312 -4.22 13.15 -10.11
C GLU A 312 -2.72 12.92 -9.91
N ILE A 313 -2.32 11.96 -9.06
CA ILE A 313 -0.91 11.56 -8.91
C ILE A 313 -0.31 11.18 -10.27
N ASP A 314 -1.02 10.36 -11.05
CA ASP A 314 -0.55 9.88 -12.34
C ASP A 314 -0.45 11.00 -13.38
N ALA A 315 -1.40 11.94 -13.38
CA ALA A 315 -1.37 13.11 -14.27
C ALA A 315 -0.18 14.03 -13.98
N TRP A 316 0.05 14.36 -12.70
CA TRP A 316 1.21 15.17 -12.28
C TRP A 316 2.53 14.48 -12.63
N ALA A 317 2.63 13.17 -12.41
CA ALA A 317 3.81 12.39 -12.78
C ALA A 317 4.04 12.36 -14.30
N ALA A 318 2.99 12.22 -15.10
CA ALA A 318 3.09 12.25 -16.57
C ALA A 318 3.59 13.61 -17.09
N ASP A 319 3.18 14.69 -16.43
CA ASP A 319 3.64 16.05 -16.70
C ASP A 319 5.02 16.36 -16.10
N ARG A 320 5.63 15.41 -15.38
CA ARG A 320 6.94 15.54 -14.69
C ARG A 320 6.96 16.70 -13.70
N ARG A 321 5.86 16.87 -12.98
CA ARG A 321 5.68 17.94 -12.00
C ARG A 321 5.22 17.34 -10.68
N LEU A 322 5.73 17.90 -9.60
CA LEU A 322 5.19 17.62 -8.27
C LEU A 322 3.85 18.36 -8.10
N PRO A 323 2.81 17.72 -7.55
CA PRO A 323 1.59 18.44 -7.17
C PRO A 323 1.91 19.54 -6.15
N ASP A 324 1.13 20.61 -6.16
CA ASP A 324 1.29 21.67 -5.17
C ASP A 324 0.99 21.18 -3.75
N ILE A 325 1.35 22.00 -2.76
CA ILE A 325 1.27 21.64 -1.35
C ILE A 325 -0.17 21.38 -0.90
N GLU A 326 -1.14 22.13 -1.43
CA GLU A 326 -2.56 21.96 -1.12
C GLU A 326 -3.09 20.64 -1.66
N THR A 327 -2.74 20.30 -2.90
CA THR A 327 -3.09 19.03 -3.55
C THR A 327 -2.52 17.84 -2.79
N ARG A 328 -1.24 17.90 -2.40
CA ARG A 328 -0.58 16.87 -1.61
C ARG A 328 -1.24 16.68 -0.25
N ALA A 329 -1.54 17.78 0.45
CA ALA A 329 -2.24 17.75 1.72
C ALA A 329 -3.65 17.16 1.59
N ARG A 330 -4.38 17.51 0.52
CA ARG A 330 -5.68 16.94 0.20
C ARG A 330 -5.60 15.43 -0.03
N ILE A 331 -4.69 14.95 -0.87
CA ILE A 331 -4.52 13.50 -1.13
C ILE A 331 -4.19 12.76 0.18
N ARG A 332 -3.36 13.37 1.05
CA ARG A 332 -3.07 12.80 2.36
C ARG A 332 -4.32 12.72 3.25
N ASN A 333 -5.15 13.76 3.27
CA ASN A 333 -6.45 13.74 3.96
C ASN A 333 -7.38 12.66 3.36
N ASP A 334 -7.47 12.60 2.04
CA ASP A 334 -8.35 11.67 1.31
C ASP A 334 -8.02 10.21 1.65
N THR A 335 -6.74 9.88 1.83
CA THR A 335 -6.29 8.56 2.31
C THR A 335 -6.99 8.18 3.63
N GLY A 336 -7.08 9.12 4.58
CA GLY A 336 -7.76 8.90 5.85
C GLY A 336 -9.28 8.84 5.72
N VAL A 337 -9.88 9.72 4.90
CA VAL A 337 -11.32 9.71 4.63
C VAL A 337 -11.76 8.39 3.98
N VAL A 338 -10.96 7.84 3.06
CA VAL A 338 -11.20 6.53 2.46
C VAL A 338 -11.24 5.44 3.53
N ALA A 339 -10.29 5.45 4.48
CA ALA A 339 -10.27 4.48 5.57
C ALA A 339 -11.50 4.61 6.50
N GLU A 340 -11.96 5.83 6.80
CA GLU A 340 -13.19 6.07 7.58
C GLU A 340 -14.42 5.47 6.88
N LEU A 341 -14.57 5.76 5.58
CA LEU A 341 -15.68 5.25 4.78
C LEU A 341 -15.67 3.71 4.72
N VAL A 342 -14.50 3.12 4.48
CA VAL A 342 -14.32 1.66 4.46
C VAL A 342 -14.69 1.03 5.80
N ASN A 343 -14.13 1.51 6.91
CA ASN A 343 -14.38 0.95 8.24
C ASN A 343 -15.86 1.10 8.63
N SER A 344 -16.45 2.28 8.39
CA SER A 344 -17.88 2.52 8.63
C SER A 344 -18.78 1.61 7.81
N GLY A 345 -18.40 1.34 6.55
CA GLY A 345 -19.09 0.38 5.69
C GLY A 345 -19.00 -1.04 6.23
N ILE A 346 -17.81 -1.49 6.60
CA ILE A 346 -17.58 -2.83 7.17
C ILE A 346 -18.34 -3.00 8.49
N ASP A 347 -18.33 -2.02 9.40
CA ASP A 347 -19.07 -2.09 10.67
C ASP A 347 -20.59 -2.22 10.45
N SER A 348 -21.12 -1.50 9.45
CA SER A 348 -22.53 -1.62 9.05
C SER A 348 -22.85 -3.02 8.52
N LEU A 349 -21.92 -3.64 7.79
CA LEU A 349 -22.05 -5.02 7.29
C LEU A 349 -21.90 -6.05 8.42
N MET A 350 -21.00 -5.84 9.38
CA MET A 350 -20.87 -6.67 10.59
C MET A 350 -22.20 -6.71 11.34
N THR A 351 -22.84 -5.54 11.52
CA THR A 351 -24.16 -5.40 12.15
C THR A 351 -25.25 -6.14 11.36
N ALA A 352 -25.31 -5.97 10.03
CA ALA A 352 -26.27 -6.68 9.18
C ALA A 352 -26.11 -8.22 9.27
N ASN A 353 -24.89 -8.70 9.48
CA ASN A 353 -24.60 -10.12 9.67
C ASN A 353 -24.83 -10.63 11.11
N GLY A 354 -24.97 -9.73 12.08
CA GLY A 354 -25.31 -10.03 13.49
C GLY A 354 -24.19 -10.74 14.24
N ALA A 355 -24.41 -11.08 15.52
CA ALA A 355 -23.37 -11.57 16.43
C ALA A 355 -22.46 -12.70 15.88
N GLY A 356 -22.99 -13.61 15.06
CA GLY A 356 -22.19 -14.66 14.44
C GLY A 356 -21.13 -14.16 13.44
N SER A 357 -21.14 -12.89 13.03
CA SER A 357 -20.07 -12.26 12.24
C SER A 357 -18.78 -12.11 13.01
N PHE A 358 -18.82 -12.09 14.34
CA PHE A 358 -17.65 -11.93 15.22
C PHE A 358 -17.01 -13.26 15.65
N ALA A 359 -17.54 -14.41 15.22
CA ALA A 359 -16.92 -15.70 15.51
C ALA A 359 -15.56 -15.83 14.81
N ASP A 360 -14.57 -16.46 15.45
CA ASP A 360 -13.21 -16.62 14.89
C ASP A 360 -13.18 -17.31 13.53
N VAL A 361 -14.05 -18.31 13.36
CA VAL A 361 -14.20 -19.05 12.10
C VAL A 361 -14.85 -18.23 10.97
N ASN A 362 -15.43 -17.07 11.27
CA ASN A 362 -16.14 -16.26 10.29
C ASN A 362 -15.19 -15.32 9.54
N VAL A 363 -15.21 -15.40 8.21
CA VAL A 363 -14.39 -14.54 7.33
C VAL A 363 -14.66 -13.05 7.56
N LEU A 364 -15.89 -12.65 7.89
CA LEU A 364 -16.20 -11.25 8.20
C LEU A 364 -15.45 -10.73 9.43
N ASN A 365 -15.23 -11.57 10.45
CA ASN A 365 -14.43 -11.21 11.61
C ASN A 365 -12.98 -10.90 11.19
N ARG A 366 -12.37 -11.75 10.36
CA ARG A 366 -11.02 -11.49 9.83
C ARG A 366 -10.96 -10.20 9.02
N ILE A 367 -11.91 -10.00 8.10
CA ILE A 367 -11.99 -8.77 7.30
C ILE A 367 -12.09 -7.52 8.19
N TRP A 368 -12.95 -7.56 9.20
CA TRP A 368 -13.14 -6.46 10.14
C TRP A 368 -11.86 -6.17 10.93
N ARG A 369 -11.19 -7.20 11.47
CA ARG A 369 -9.92 -7.03 12.20
C ARG A 369 -8.82 -6.49 11.31
N ASP A 370 -8.69 -7.01 10.08
CA ASP A 370 -7.67 -6.57 9.12
C ASP A 370 -7.89 -5.10 8.73
N ALA A 371 -9.11 -4.72 8.37
CA ALA A 371 -9.45 -3.33 8.04
C ALA A 371 -9.24 -2.40 9.24
N ALA A 372 -9.58 -2.86 10.44
CA ALA A 372 -9.35 -2.10 11.65
C ALA A 372 -7.85 -1.82 11.86
N ILE A 373 -6.99 -2.85 11.79
CA ILE A 373 -5.53 -2.66 11.97
C ILE A 373 -4.93 -1.81 10.85
N GLY A 374 -5.26 -2.07 9.58
CA GLY A 374 -4.73 -1.32 8.44
C GLY A 374 -5.03 0.18 8.51
N ALA A 375 -6.21 0.56 9.01
CA ALA A 375 -6.62 1.96 9.13
C ALA A 375 -5.85 2.76 10.20
N ARG A 376 -5.03 2.12 11.05
CA ARG A 376 -4.22 2.78 12.09
C ARG A 376 -2.75 2.93 11.70
N HIS A 377 -2.41 2.62 10.45
CA HIS A 377 -1.11 3.01 9.92
C HIS A 377 -0.95 4.54 10.00
N ALA A 378 0.24 5.04 10.34
CA ALA A 378 0.47 6.47 10.57
C ALA A 378 0.05 7.36 9.38
N TYR A 379 0.30 6.89 8.15
CA TYR A 379 -0.12 7.55 6.91
C TYR A 379 -1.60 7.33 6.51
N VAL A 380 -2.37 6.57 7.30
CA VAL A 380 -3.80 6.33 7.07
C VAL A 380 -4.66 6.99 8.14
N THR A 381 -4.13 7.23 9.35
CA THR A 381 -4.86 7.87 10.45
C THR A 381 -5.59 9.15 9.98
N PRO A 382 -6.93 9.21 10.07
CA PRO A 382 -7.73 10.31 9.51
C PRO A 382 -7.47 11.66 10.15
N GLU A 383 -7.31 11.71 11.48
CA GLU A 383 -7.17 12.94 12.25
C GLU A 383 -5.92 13.72 11.82
N VAL A 384 -4.81 13.01 11.62
CA VAL A 384 -3.54 13.62 11.18
C VAL A 384 -3.68 14.17 9.76
N GLY A 385 -4.36 13.45 8.86
CA GLY A 385 -4.63 13.93 7.51
C GLY A 385 -5.49 15.21 7.48
N LYS A 386 -6.55 15.25 8.29
CA LYS A 386 -7.44 16.41 8.44
C LYS A 386 -6.72 17.61 9.02
N GLU A 387 -5.87 17.41 10.03
CA GLU A 387 -5.08 18.47 10.62
C GLU A 387 -4.13 19.09 9.59
N VAL A 388 -3.34 18.26 8.91
CA VAL A 388 -2.36 18.73 7.93
C VAL A 388 -3.06 19.48 6.79
N TYR A 389 -4.15 18.94 6.25
CA TYR A 389 -4.90 19.63 5.19
C TYR A 389 -5.54 20.94 5.68
N GLY A 390 -6.12 20.93 6.88
CA GLY A 390 -6.70 22.13 7.49
C GLY A 390 -5.66 23.24 7.70
N ARG A 391 -4.46 22.90 8.15
CA ARG A 391 -3.33 23.85 8.30
C ARG A 391 -2.94 24.49 6.98
N VAL A 392 -2.84 23.69 5.92
CA VAL A 392 -2.50 24.18 4.57
C VAL A 392 -3.60 25.10 4.03
N LEU A 393 -4.88 24.72 4.16
CA LEU A 393 -6.02 25.55 3.72
C LEU A 393 -6.10 26.91 4.43
N LEU A 394 -5.63 26.98 5.68
CA LEU A 394 -5.61 28.20 6.48
C LEU A 394 -4.29 29.00 6.36
N GLY A 395 -3.30 28.47 5.64
CA GLY A 395 -2.00 29.11 5.45
C GLY A 395 -1.20 29.26 6.74
N THR A 396 -1.25 28.28 7.65
CA THR A 396 -0.46 28.36 8.91
C THR A 396 1.04 28.21 8.63
N GLU A 397 1.87 29.00 9.29
CA GLU A 397 3.34 28.96 9.13
C GLU A 397 4.04 27.91 10.03
N ASP A 398 3.30 27.28 10.96
CA ASP A 398 3.83 26.23 11.82
C ASP A 398 4.24 24.97 11.03
N ALA A 399 5.18 24.22 11.58
CA ALA A 399 5.53 22.91 11.04
C ALA A 399 4.32 21.97 11.01
N LEU A 400 4.19 21.21 9.91
CA LEU A 400 3.17 20.17 9.79
C LEU A 400 3.47 19.02 10.74
N THR A 401 2.44 18.41 11.30
CA THR A 401 2.58 17.26 12.21
C THR A 401 3.07 15.99 11.52
N MET A 402 3.03 15.96 10.19
CA MET A 402 3.52 14.87 9.36
C MET A 402 3.68 15.35 7.93
N ASP A 403 4.57 14.69 7.20
CA ASP A 403 4.88 14.98 5.81
C ASP A 403 3.68 14.77 4.87
N ILE A 404 3.64 15.57 3.81
CA ILE A 404 2.72 15.47 2.67
C ILE A 404 3.48 15.33 1.37
#